data_AF-A0A9P7D0H9-F1
#
_entry.id   AF-A0A9P7D0H9-F1
#
_cell.length_a   1.000
_cell.length_b   1.000
_cell.length_c   1.000
_cell.angle_alpha   90.00
_cell.angle_beta   90.00
_cell.angle_gamma   90.00
#
_symmetry.space_group_name_H-M   'P 1'
#
loop_
_entity.id
_entity.type
_entity.pdbx_description
1 polymer ?
#
loop_
_entity_poly.entity_id
_entity_poly.type
_entity_poly.pdbx_seq_one_letter_code
_entity_poly.pdbx_strand_id
1 'polypeptide(L)' 'MSTSNKVASELKAGMPNDFSGEPGDAQRWLYSLKAFYLLNNKIYDSDAKKVGTALAYMTKGTAASWAQS' A
#
# COMPACT_ATOMS: atom_id res chain seq x y z
N MET A 1 18.57 30.89 8.55
CA MET A 1 17.31 30.14 8.75
C MET A 1 17.59 28.69 8.40
N SER A 2 17.66 27.78 9.39
CA SER A 2 17.72 26.34 9.10
C SER A 2 16.31 25.86 8.80
N THR A 3 16.03 25.52 7.55
CA THR A 3 14.85 24.73 7.21
C THR A 3 15.09 23.31 7.68
N SER A 4 14.49 22.92 8.81
CA SER A 4 14.40 21.51 9.17
C SER A 4 13.65 20.78 8.06
N ASN A 5 14.34 19.93 7.31
CA ASN A 5 13.73 19.00 6.35
C ASN A 5 12.92 17.98 7.15
N LYS A 6 11.64 18.28 7.40
CA LYS A 6 10.72 17.33 8.03
C LYS A 6 10.39 16.26 7.00
N VAL A 7 11.07 15.12 7.07
CA VAL A 7 10.73 13.93 6.29
C VAL A 7 9.29 13.55 6.64
N ALA A 8 8.45 13.32 5.62
CA ALA A 8 7.08 12.88 5.83
C ALA A 8 7.10 11.48 6.48
N SER A 9 6.45 11.35 7.63
CA SER A 9 6.29 10.09 8.35
C SER A 9 4.99 9.42 7.98
N GLU A 10 5.02 8.11 7.71
CA GLU A 10 3.84 7.34 7.36
C GLU A 10 2.83 7.28 8.51
N LEU A 11 1.58 7.59 8.20
CA LEU A 11 0.43 7.39 9.06
C LEU A 11 0.05 5.91 9.05
N LYS A 12 -0.02 5.31 10.25
CA LYS A 12 -0.46 3.92 10.44
C LYS A 12 -1.97 3.73 10.36
N ALA A 13 -2.73 4.82 10.33
CA ALA A 13 -4.18 4.75 10.10
C ALA A 13 -4.49 4.24 8.69
N GLY A 14 -5.45 3.33 8.58
CA GLY A 14 -5.88 2.78 7.29
C GLY A 14 -4.88 1.81 6.65
N MET A 15 -3.99 1.19 7.44
CA MET A 15 -3.05 0.17 6.96
C MET A 15 -3.82 -0.95 6.23
N PRO A 16 -3.43 -1.30 4.99
CA PRO A 16 -4.10 -2.35 4.22
C PRO A 16 -4.02 -3.72 4.90
N ASN A 17 -5.04 -4.55 4.63
CA ASN A 17 -4.95 -5.97 4.97
C ASN A 17 -4.08 -6.70 3.94
N ASP A 18 -3.59 -7.89 4.31
CA ASP A 18 -3.00 -8.80 3.33
C ASP A 18 -4.06 -9.27 2.32
N PHE A 19 -3.62 -9.53 1.09
CA PHE A 19 -4.44 -10.14 0.04
C PHE A 19 -3.95 -11.53 -0.33
N SER A 20 -4.88 -12.47 -0.38
CA SER A 20 -4.60 -13.88 -0.70
C SER A 20 -4.76 -14.21 -2.18
N GLY A 21 -5.38 -13.34 -2.97
CA GLY A 21 -5.85 -13.66 -4.32
C GLY A 21 -7.33 -14.04 -4.38
N GLU A 22 -8.03 -14.09 -3.25
CA GLU A 22 -9.47 -14.42 -3.20
C GLU A 22 -10.32 -13.32 -3.86
N PRO A 23 -11.05 -13.61 -4.95
CA PRO A 23 -11.83 -12.60 -5.67
C PRO A 23 -12.85 -11.85 -4.81
N GLY A 24 -13.48 -12.55 -3.83
CA GLY A 24 -14.47 -11.95 -2.94
C GLY A 24 -13.92 -10.81 -2.07
N ASP A 25 -12.62 -10.83 -1.76
CA ASP A 25 -11.96 -9.83 -0.92
C ASP A 25 -11.27 -8.71 -1.72
N ALA A 26 -11.13 -8.88 -3.04
CA ALA A 26 -10.32 -8.01 -3.89
C ALA A 26 -10.76 -6.54 -3.82
N GLN A 27 -12.07 -6.27 -3.90
CA GLN A 27 -12.58 -4.90 -3.87
C GLN A 27 -12.34 -4.24 -2.51
N ARG A 28 -12.56 -4.97 -1.41
CA ARG A 28 -12.30 -4.46 -0.04
C ARG A 28 -10.83 -4.14 0.13
N TRP A 29 -9.95 -5.03 -0.34
CA TRP A 29 -8.51 -4.82 -0.30
C TRP A 29 -8.08 -3.59 -1.10
N LEU A 30 -8.56 -3.43 -2.33
CA LEU A 30 -8.27 -2.25 -3.16
C LEU A 30 -8.73 -0.94 -2.53
N TYR A 31 -9.89 -0.90 -1.87
CA TYR A 31 -10.32 0.30 -1.13
C TYR A 31 -9.42 0.61 0.06
N SER A 32 -8.92 -0.41 0.77
CA SER A 32 -7.99 -0.19 1.88
C SER A 32 -6.66 0.44 1.39
N LEU A 33 -6.12 -0.03 0.25
CA LEU A 33 -4.94 0.57 -0.37
C LEU A 33 -5.18 2.03 -0.80
N LYS A 34 -6.34 2.32 -1.42
CA LYS A 34 -6.69 3.69 -1.82
C LYS A 34 -6.76 4.63 -0.62
N ALA A 35 -7.40 4.21 0.48
CA ALA A 35 -7.46 5.00 1.70
C ALA A 35 -6.06 5.24 2.28
N PHE A 36 -5.23 4.20 2.33
CA PHE A 36 -3.85 4.29 2.80
C PHE A 36 -3.02 5.28 1.97
N TYR A 37 -3.09 5.23 0.64
CA TYR A 37 -2.37 6.16 -0.23
C TYR A 37 -2.88 7.59 -0.13
N LEU A 38 -4.19 7.78 0.06
CA LEU A 38 -4.75 9.12 0.25
C LEU A 38 -4.17 9.78 1.51
N LEU A 39 -4.11 9.03 2.61
CA LEU A 39 -3.55 9.50 3.88
C LEU A 39 -2.03 9.72 3.81
N ASN A 40 -1.34 8.95 2.98
CA ASN A 40 0.12 8.94 2.85
C ASN A 40 0.62 9.47 1.50
N ASN A 41 -0.14 10.37 0.86
CA ASN A 41 0.09 10.78 -0.53
C ASN A 41 1.47 11.42 -0.78
N LYS A 42 2.07 12.06 0.22
CA LYS A 42 3.42 12.64 0.16
C LYS A 42 4.54 11.58 0.17
N ILE A 43 4.22 10.36 0.60
CA ILE A 43 5.17 9.24 0.67
C ILE A 43 4.99 8.37 -0.56
N TYR A 44 3.74 7.98 -0.85
CA TYR A 44 3.32 7.19 -2.01
C TYR A 44 2.86 8.09 -3.17
N ASP A 45 3.74 9.00 -3.57
CA ASP A 45 3.52 10.05 -4.57
C ASP A 45 3.70 9.58 -6.01
N SER A 46 4.22 8.38 -6.23
CA SER A 46 4.43 7.79 -7.55
C SER A 46 3.73 6.46 -7.71
N ASP A 47 3.39 6.11 -8.95
CA ASP A 47 2.73 4.84 -9.24
C ASP A 47 3.64 3.65 -8.93
N ALA A 48 4.95 3.77 -9.12
CA ALA A 48 5.92 2.74 -8.74
C ALA A 48 5.87 2.43 -7.24
N LYS A 49 5.80 3.47 -6.39
CA LYS A 49 5.68 3.28 -4.94
C LYS A 49 4.34 2.65 -4.57
N LYS A 50 3.23 3.09 -5.19
CA LYS A 50 1.91 2.50 -4.95
C LYS A 50 1.89 1.03 -5.36
N VAL A 51 2.32 0.69 -6.57
CA VAL A 51 2.39 -0.71 -7.04
C VAL A 51 3.28 -1.55 -6.13
N GLY A 52 4.47 -1.07 -5.79
CA GLY A 52 5.37 -1.77 -4.87
C GLY A 52 4.73 -2.05 -3.50
N THR A 53 4.00 -1.09 -2.94
CA THR A 53 3.24 -1.29 -1.70
C THR A 53 2.12 -2.30 -1.86
N ALA A 54 1.35 -2.25 -2.96
CA ALA A 54 0.27 -3.20 -3.19
C ALA A 54 0.82 -4.63 -3.27
N LEU A 55 1.94 -4.84 -3.97
CA LEU A 55 2.64 -6.14 -4.03
C LEU A 55 3.12 -6.59 -2.65
N ALA A 56 3.63 -5.67 -1.82
CA ALA A 56 4.09 -6.00 -0.47
C ALA A 56 2.97 -6.51 0.47
N TYR A 57 1.71 -6.20 0.19
CA TYR A 57 0.55 -6.74 0.92
C TYR A 57 -0.05 -7.99 0.26
N MET A 58 0.49 -8.45 -0.87
CA MET A 58 0.13 -9.75 -1.45
C MET A 58 1.00 -10.85 -0.83
N THR A 59 0.72 -11.20 0.43
CA THR A 59 1.58 -12.07 1.23
C THR A 59 1.05 -13.50 1.38
N LYS A 60 -0.15 -13.78 0.86
CA LYS A 60 -0.84 -15.07 1.04
C LYS A 60 -1.34 -15.65 -0.29
N GLY A 61 -1.64 -16.95 -0.26
CA GLY A 61 -2.34 -17.64 -1.34
C GLY A 61 -1.68 -17.48 -2.72
N THR A 62 -2.50 -17.43 -3.76
CA THR A 62 -2.05 -17.27 -5.15
C THR A 62 -1.47 -15.89 -5.42
N ALA A 63 -1.92 -14.86 -4.67
CA ALA A 63 -1.38 -13.51 -4.81
C ALA A 63 0.08 -13.41 -4.41
N ALA A 64 0.53 -14.17 -3.39
CA ALA A 64 1.94 -14.20 -2.99
C ALA A 64 2.86 -14.71 -4.10
N SER A 65 2.46 -15.80 -4.75
CA SER A 65 3.22 -16.35 -5.88
C SER A 65 3.26 -15.39 -7.07
N TRP A 66 2.14 -14.71 -7.35
CA TRP A 66 2.07 -13.71 -8.41
C TRP A 66 2.92 -12.47 -8.11
N ALA A 67 2.99 -12.01 -6.86
CA ALA A 67 3.79 -10.84 -6.50
C ALA A 67 5.31 -11.07 -6.62
N GLN A 68 5.74 -12.33 -6.71
CA GLN A 68 7.14 -12.74 -6.78
C GLN A 68 7.57 -13.16 -8.21
N SER A 69 6.65 -13.23 -9.17
CA SER A 69 6.90 -13.73 -10.53
C SER A 69 7.60 -12.72 -11.45
#